data_AF-A0A8T2Y0H8-F1
#
_entry.id   AF-A0A8T2Y0H8-F1
#
_cell.length_a   1.000
_cell.length_b   1.000
_cell.length_c   1.000
_cell.angle_alpha   90.00
_cell.angle_beta   90.00
_cell.angle_gamma   90.00
#
_symmetry.space_group_name_H-M   'P 1'
#
loop_
_entity.id
_entity.type
_entity.pdbx_description
1 polymer ?
#
loop_
_entity_poly.entity_id
_entity_poly.type
_entity_poly.pdbx_seq_one_letter_code
_entity_poly.pdbx_strand_id
1 'polypeptide(L)'
;MEDILAIKECIGKVWTAQILEPSCKLLRDDDTDTMLSSHPNPGSWCRNYDYVYIYTWANDTTVQDALHKGTKEDWKGCNKTSAYSENVKSTVDGHRNLTKKAYRALVYR
;
A
#
# COMPACT_ATOMS: atom_id res chain seq x y z
N MET A 1 -21.85 24.91 4.26
CA MET A 1 -22.33 23.51 4.33
C MET A 1 -22.31 22.90 2.94
N GLU A 2 -22.82 23.62 1.94
CA GLU A 2 -22.64 23.34 0.50
C GLU A 2 -21.17 23.08 0.10
N ASP A 3 -20.22 23.89 0.57
CA ASP A 3 -18.81 23.74 0.20
C ASP A 3 -18.21 22.40 0.62
N ILE A 4 -18.63 21.86 1.78
CA ILE A 4 -18.17 20.53 2.25
C ILE A 4 -18.74 19.43 1.37
N LEU A 5 -19.99 19.59 0.90
CA LEU A 5 -20.64 18.65 0.00
C LEU A 5 -19.97 18.66 -1.37
N ALA A 6 -19.70 19.85 -1.91
CA ALA A 6 -18.96 20.03 -3.16
C ALA A 6 -17.55 19.41 -3.09
N ILE A 7 -16.81 19.62 -1.98
CA ILE A 7 -15.50 18.99 -1.78
C ILE A 7 -15.62 17.46 -1.76
N LYS A 8 -16.60 16.90 -1.03
CA LYS A 8 -16.82 15.45 -0.97
C LYS A 8 -17.13 14.86 -2.34
N GLU A 9 -17.93 15.56 -3.15
CA GLU A 9 -18.23 15.16 -4.52
C GLU A 9 -16.96 15.15 -5.38
N CYS A 10 -16.14 16.20 -5.31
CA CYS A 10 -14.88 16.30 -6.05
C CYS A 10 -13.86 15.20 -5.68
N ILE A 11 -13.77 14.84 -4.39
CA ILE A 11 -12.80 13.83 -3.93
C ILE A 11 -13.38 12.41 -3.90
N GLY A 12 -14.66 12.21 -4.20
CA GLY A 12 -15.33 10.91 -4.06
C GLY A 12 -14.77 9.80 -4.95
N LYS A 13 -14.10 10.16 -6.04
CA LYS A 13 -13.40 9.23 -6.95
C LYS A 13 -11.90 9.15 -6.71
N VAL A 14 -11.37 9.89 -5.74
CA VAL A 14 -9.94 9.88 -5.41
C VAL A 14 -9.66 8.70 -4.49
N TRP A 15 -8.71 7.86 -4.87
CA TRP A 15 -8.21 6.85 -3.96
C TRP A 15 -7.31 7.52 -2.91
N THR A 16 -7.79 7.62 -1.67
CA THR A 16 -7.10 8.37 -0.61
C THR A 16 -5.75 7.82 -0.23
N ALA A 17 -5.50 6.52 -0.44
CA ALA A 17 -4.19 5.93 -0.20
C ALA A 17 -3.19 6.25 -1.32
N GLN A 18 -3.67 6.47 -2.57
CA GLN A 18 -2.84 6.77 -3.73
C GLN A 18 -3.58 7.72 -4.68
N ILE A 19 -3.49 9.03 -4.43
CA ILE A 19 -4.36 10.02 -5.09
C ILE A 19 -4.09 10.22 -6.59
N LEU A 20 -3.00 9.64 -7.12
CA LEU A 20 -2.67 9.65 -8.55
C LEU A 20 -3.16 8.39 -9.26
N GLU A 21 -3.67 7.40 -8.52
CA GLU A 21 -4.14 6.13 -9.05
C GLU A 21 -5.67 6.13 -9.19
N PRO A 22 -6.22 5.33 -10.11
CA PRO A 22 -7.67 5.19 -10.26
C PRO A 22 -8.30 4.63 -8.97
N SER A 23 -9.58 4.95 -8.76
CA SER A 23 -10.35 4.33 -7.67
C SER A 23 -10.50 2.83 -7.93
N CYS A 24 -9.85 2.03 -7.10
CA CYS A 24 -9.82 0.59 -7.21
C CYS A 24 -10.73 -0.05 -6.18
N LYS A 25 -11.47 -1.09 -6.57
CA LYS A 25 -12.20 -1.92 -5.62
C LYS A 25 -11.18 -2.58 -4.68
N LEU A 26 -11.37 -2.43 -3.37
CA LEU A 26 -10.57 -3.15 -2.38
C LEU A 26 -10.91 -4.64 -2.50
N LEU A 27 -9.90 -5.45 -2.81
CA LEU A 27 -10.05 -6.89 -2.85
C LEU A 27 -10.08 -7.42 -1.41
N ARG A 28 -11.05 -8.28 -1.13
CA ARG A 28 -11.05 -9.10 0.09
C ARG A 28 -10.27 -10.39 -0.22
N ASP A 29 -9.73 -11.02 0.82
CA ASP A 29 -8.90 -12.23 0.68
C ASP A 29 -9.61 -13.38 -0.07
N ASP A 30 -10.95 -13.38 -0.15
CA ASP A 30 -11.78 -14.36 -0.89
C ASP A 30 -11.92 -14.08 -2.40
N ASP A 31 -11.56 -12.89 -2.90
CA ASP A 31 -11.81 -12.49 -4.30
C ASP A 31 -10.68 -12.91 -5.28
N THR A 32 -9.71 -13.72 -4.83
CA THR A 32 -8.50 -14.09 -5.59
C THR A 32 -8.79 -14.83 -6.89
N ASP A 33 -9.90 -15.58 -6.97
CA ASP A 33 -10.24 -16.36 -8.16
C ASP A 33 -10.74 -15.47 -9.32
N THR A 34 -11.29 -14.28 -8.99
CA THR A 34 -11.74 -13.29 -9.99
C THR A 34 -10.55 -12.54 -10.65
N MET A 35 -9.37 -12.61 -10.03
CA MET A 35 -8.17 -11.86 -10.45
C MET A 35 -7.49 -12.44 -11.69
N LEU A 36 -7.39 -13.77 -11.82
CA LEU A 36 -6.59 -14.40 -12.87
C LEU A 36 -7.21 -14.27 -14.27
N SER A 37 -8.47 -13.89 -14.35
CA SER A 37 -9.23 -13.79 -15.61
C SER A 37 -9.24 -12.37 -16.21
N SER A 38 -8.78 -11.36 -15.46
CA SER A 38 -8.83 -9.95 -15.91
C SER A 38 -7.46 -9.46 -16.37
N HIS A 39 -7.14 -9.64 -17.66
CA HIS A 39 -6.07 -8.88 -18.29
C HIS A 39 -6.47 -7.39 -18.32
N PRO A 40 -5.74 -6.48 -17.66
CA PRO A 40 -6.19 -5.10 -17.59
C PRO A 40 -5.88 -4.38 -18.90
N ASN A 41 -6.90 -3.79 -19.50
CA ASN A 41 -6.74 -2.62 -20.35
C ASN A 41 -5.89 -1.59 -19.57
N PRO A 42 -4.98 -0.80 -20.17
CA PRO A 42 -4.10 0.11 -19.41
C PRO A 42 -4.82 1.11 -18.47
N GLY A 43 -6.11 1.35 -18.69
CA GLY A 43 -6.97 2.17 -17.82
C GLY A 43 -7.66 1.43 -16.65
N SER A 44 -7.48 0.12 -16.51
CA SER A 44 -8.13 -0.72 -15.49
C SER A 44 -7.14 -1.43 -14.56
N TRP A 45 -5.85 -1.09 -14.62
CA TRP A 45 -4.87 -1.65 -13.68
C TRP A 45 -5.07 -1.02 -12.29
N CYS A 46 -5.03 -1.87 -11.27
CA CYS A 46 -5.11 -1.50 -9.88
C CYS A 46 -3.95 -2.11 -9.12
N ARG A 47 -3.22 -1.32 -8.33
CA ARG A 47 -2.11 -1.82 -7.50
C ARG A 47 -2.50 -2.99 -6.58
N ASN A 48 -3.78 -3.07 -6.17
CA ASN A 48 -4.27 -4.19 -5.39
C ASN A 48 -4.10 -5.55 -6.09
N TYR A 49 -4.07 -5.55 -7.41
CA TYR A 49 -3.91 -6.74 -8.24
C TYR A 49 -2.52 -7.34 -8.06
N ASP A 50 -1.52 -6.47 -7.91
CA ASP A 50 -0.14 -6.90 -7.69
C ASP A 50 0.06 -7.60 -6.34
N TYR A 51 -0.77 -7.29 -5.34
CA TYR A 51 -0.67 -7.95 -4.04
C TYR A 51 -0.95 -9.44 -4.11
N VAL A 52 -1.81 -9.90 -5.02
CA VAL A 52 -2.06 -11.34 -5.21
C VAL A 52 -0.77 -12.04 -5.62
N TYR A 53 -0.05 -11.52 -6.60
CA TYR A 53 1.23 -12.09 -7.02
C TYR A 53 2.26 -12.10 -5.88
N ILE A 54 2.30 -11.03 -5.09
CA ILE A 54 3.21 -10.95 -3.93
C ILE A 54 2.87 -12.01 -2.90
N TYR A 55 1.59 -12.19 -2.55
CA TYR A 55 1.17 -13.20 -1.58
C TYR A 55 1.39 -14.61 -2.08
N THR A 56 1.03 -14.90 -3.34
CA THR A 56 1.27 -16.21 -3.96
C THR A 56 2.76 -16.55 -3.94
N TRP A 57 3.63 -15.61 -4.33
CA TRP A 57 5.06 -15.83 -4.34
C TRP A 57 5.66 -15.96 -2.93
N ALA A 58 5.31 -15.05 -2.01
CA ALA A 58 5.88 -15.03 -0.65
C ALA A 58 5.43 -16.21 0.23
N ASN A 59 4.29 -16.83 -0.11
CA ASN A 59 3.74 -17.99 0.60
C ASN A 59 3.93 -19.32 -0.13
N ASP A 60 4.59 -19.33 -1.29
CA ASP A 60 5.04 -20.57 -1.91
C ASP A 60 6.10 -21.24 -1.00
N THR A 61 5.91 -22.51 -0.70
CA THR A 61 6.77 -23.25 0.23
C THR A 61 8.21 -23.34 -0.27
N THR A 62 8.41 -23.49 -1.58
CA THR A 62 9.74 -23.56 -2.20
C THR A 62 10.47 -22.22 -2.07
N VAL A 63 9.75 -21.11 -2.26
CA VAL A 63 10.29 -19.76 -2.06
C VAL A 63 10.64 -19.55 -0.59
N GLN A 64 9.75 -19.91 0.33
CA GLN A 64 9.98 -19.75 1.75
C GLN A 64 11.17 -20.60 2.25
N ASP A 65 11.33 -21.82 1.75
CA ASP A 65 12.45 -22.70 2.09
C ASP A 65 13.78 -22.13 1.58
N ALA A 66 13.79 -21.60 0.34
CA ALA A 66 14.96 -20.94 -0.24
C ALA A 66 15.35 -19.65 0.51
N LEU A 67 14.39 -18.96 1.10
CA LEU A 67 14.61 -17.77 1.93
C LEU A 67 14.87 -18.09 3.40
N HIS A 68 14.97 -19.38 3.76
CA HIS A 68 15.16 -19.86 5.14
C HIS A 68 14.10 -19.33 6.10
N LYS A 69 12.82 -19.62 5.79
CA LYS A 69 11.71 -19.19 6.64
C LYS A 69 11.95 -19.57 8.10
N GLY A 70 11.84 -18.59 8.99
CA GLY A 70 11.83 -18.81 10.42
C GLY A 70 10.49 -19.39 10.88
N THR A 71 9.90 -18.81 11.92
CA THR A 71 8.61 -19.25 12.49
C THR A 71 7.37 -18.75 11.75
N LYS A 72 7.55 -18.06 10.61
CA LYS A 72 6.44 -17.41 9.91
C LYS A 72 5.87 -18.34 8.84
N GLU A 73 4.71 -18.90 9.12
CA GLU A 73 4.00 -19.80 8.20
C GLU A 73 3.32 -19.03 7.07
N ASP A 74 2.63 -17.93 7.40
CA ASP A 74 1.94 -17.07 6.44
C ASP A 74 2.53 -15.66 6.46
N TRP A 75 3.03 -15.23 5.31
CA TRP A 75 3.53 -13.90 5.08
C TRP A 75 2.37 -12.94 4.76
N LYS A 76 2.27 -11.88 5.56
CA LYS A 76 1.35 -10.76 5.34
C LYS A 76 2.14 -9.49 5.22
N GLY A 77 1.81 -8.66 4.23
CA GLY A 77 2.54 -7.42 3.94
C GLY A 77 2.39 -6.38 5.05
N CYS A 78 1.19 -6.24 5.61
CA CYS A 78 0.93 -5.33 6.72
C CYS A 78 0.23 -6.06 7.86
N ASN A 79 0.81 -6.01 9.07
CA ASN A 79 0.12 -6.43 10.28
C ASN A 79 -0.75 -5.26 10.79
N LYS A 80 -2.08 -5.36 10.61
CA LYS A 80 -3.02 -4.31 11.00
C LYS A 80 -3.24 -4.22 12.51
N THR A 81 -2.78 -5.20 13.29
CA THR A 81 -2.89 -5.24 14.75
C THR A 81 -1.79 -4.39 15.41
N SER A 82 -1.52 -3.20 14.84
CA SER A 82 -0.38 -2.33 15.12
C SER A 82 0.13 -2.39 16.57
N ALA A 83 1.42 -2.67 16.73
CA ALA A 83 2.09 -2.63 18.03
C ALA A 83 2.37 -1.19 18.53
N TYR A 84 2.06 -0.17 17.72
CA TYR A 84 2.35 1.22 18.03
C TYR A 84 1.10 1.97 18.51
N SER A 85 1.21 2.60 19.67
CA SER A 85 0.15 3.41 20.30
C SER A 85 0.21 4.89 19.94
N GLU A 86 1.31 5.36 19.35
CA GLU A 86 1.57 6.80 19.16
C GLU A 86 2.13 7.09 17.77
N ASN A 87 1.82 8.28 17.26
CA ASN A 87 2.30 8.80 15.98
C ASN A 87 3.05 10.12 16.16
N VAL A 88 4.12 10.31 15.38
CA VAL A 88 4.82 11.60 15.27
C VAL A 88 4.01 12.54 14.38
N LYS A 89 3.56 13.66 14.92
CA LYS A 89 2.68 14.61 14.20
C LYS A 89 3.35 15.31 13.01
N SER A 90 4.66 15.50 13.07
CA SER A 90 5.42 16.16 12.01
C SER A 90 6.89 15.73 12.06
N THR A 91 7.48 15.45 10.91
CA THR A 91 8.91 15.13 10.75
C THR A 91 9.73 16.33 10.26
N VAL A 92 9.10 17.51 10.05
CA VAL A 92 9.75 18.68 9.45
C VAL A 92 10.98 19.12 10.24
N ASP A 93 10.88 19.21 11.57
CA ASP A 93 12.01 19.61 12.41
C ASP A 93 13.14 18.57 12.40
N GLY A 94 12.77 17.29 12.31
CA GLY A 94 13.73 16.19 12.12
C GLY A 94 14.51 16.34 10.82
N HIS A 95 13.81 16.57 9.70
CA HIS A 95 14.46 16.82 8.41
C HIS A 95 15.32 18.09 8.44
N ARG A 96 14.86 19.18 9.07
CA ARG A 96 15.66 20.42 9.26
C ARG A 96 16.95 20.17 10.05
N ASN A 97 16.92 19.27 11.02
CA ASN A 97 18.14 18.94 11.77
C ASN A 97 19.10 18.10 10.92
N LEU A 98 18.57 17.17 10.12
CA LEU A 98 19.36 16.33 9.23
C LEU A 98 20.03 17.12 8.10
N THR A 99 19.42 18.20 7.63
CA THR A 99 19.99 19.06 6.58
C THR A 99 21.20 19.87 7.04
N LYS A 100 21.40 20.02 8.36
CA LYS A 100 22.62 20.62 8.92
C LYS A 100 23.83 19.68 8.86
N LYS A 101 23.61 18.40 8.56
CA LYS A 101 24.65 17.37 8.40
C LYS A 101 24.90 17.14 6.91
N ALA A 102 26.00 16.49 6.57
CA ALA A 102 26.37 16.18 5.18
C ALA A 102 25.57 14.99 4.58
N TYR A 103 24.29 14.87 4.91
CA TYR A 103 23.40 13.86 4.35
C TYR A 103 22.64 14.39 3.15
N ARG A 104 22.51 13.59 2.10
CA ARG A 104 21.63 13.88 0.97
C ARG A 104 20.23 13.37 1.29
N ALA A 105 19.23 14.21 1.08
CA ALA A 105 17.84 13.82 1.19
C ALA A 105 17.22 13.68 -0.20
N LEU A 106 16.47 12.60 -0.43
CA LEU A 106 15.62 12.41 -1.60
C LEU A 106 14.19 12.23 -1.11
N VAL A 107 13.29 13.12 -1.55
CA VAL A 107 11.86 12.98 -1.33
C VAL A 107 11.24 12.79 -2.70
N TYR A 108 10.63 11.63 -2.92
CA TYR A 108 9.93 11.30 -4.14
C TYR A 108 8.48 10.96 -3.83
N ARG A 109 7.65 11.06 -4.86
CA ARG A 109 6.23 10.75 -4.82
C ARG A 109 5.92 9.80 -5.95
#